data_AF-A0AAU0V746-F1
#
_entry.id   AF-A0AAU0V746-F1
#
_cell.length_a   1.000
_cell.length_b   1.000
_cell.length_c   1.000
_cell.angle_alpha   90.00
_cell.angle_beta   90.00
_cell.angle_gamma   90.00
#
_symmetry.space_group_name_H-M   'P 1'
#
loop_
_entity.id
_entity.type
_entity.pdbx_description
1 polymer ?
#
loop_
_entity_poly.entity_id
_entity_poly.type
_entity_poly.pdbx_seq_one_letter_code
_entity_poly.pdbx_strand_id
1 'polypeptide(L)'
;MNRCTAVALLPPPEFLIRLAAPGGSLPEAGYLFCELAAGHEGDHTTALWDDDANHTAVWARWSGDLAVLAELAYCGAIDPRGEDACGLFVGHPSAHGWDIVDPTLAAVDAVLAQGRPHLARRRDGV
;
A
#
# COMPACT_ATOMS: atom_id res chain seq x y z
N MET A 1 15.40 1.87 0.15
CA MET A 1 15.01 2.80 1.25
C MET A 1 13.97 2.09 2.12
N ASN A 2 13.89 2.40 3.41
CA ASN A 2 12.82 1.81 4.24
C ASN A 2 11.48 2.49 3.94
N ARG A 3 10.38 1.76 4.05
CA ARG A 3 9.03 2.31 3.97
C ARG A 3 8.76 3.29 5.11
N CYS A 4 7.98 4.32 4.82
CA CYS A 4 7.42 5.22 5.81
C CYS A 4 6.57 4.45 6.84
N THR A 5 6.60 4.88 8.10
CA THR A 5 5.88 4.24 9.20
C THR A 5 4.61 4.99 9.62
N ALA A 6 4.24 6.03 8.86
CA ALA A 6 3.03 6.78 9.13
C ALA A 6 1.79 5.90 8.94
N VAL A 7 0.84 6.06 9.86
CA VAL A 7 -0.42 5.34 9.87
C VAL A 7 -1.59 6.30 10.00
N ALA A 8 -2.75 5.89 9.49
CA ALA A 8 -4.02 6.57 9.72
C ALA A 8 -5.13 5.55 9.91
N LEU A 9 -6.25 6.00 10.50
CA LEU A 9 -7.48 5.23 10.59
C LEU A 9 -8.48 5.72 9.55
N LEU A 10 -8.95 4.81 8.71
CA LEU A 10 -10.06 5.07 7.81
C LEU A 10 -11.36 4.60 8.47
N PRO A 11 -12.26 5.51 8.91
CA PRO A 11 -13.54 5.09 9.45
C PRO A 11 -14.36 4.37 8.35
N PRO A 12 -15.21 3.42 8.73
CA PRO A 12 -16.06 2.74 7.76
C PRO A 12 -16.98 3.75 7.06
N PRO A 13 -17.10 3.70 5.72
CA PRO A 13 -18.08 4.50 5.00
C PRO A 13 -19.50 4.28 5.54
N GLU A 14 -20.32 5.33 5.49
CA GLU A 14 -21.67 5.30 6.07
C GLU A 14 -22.53 4.16 5.49
N PHE A 15 -22.39 3.84 4.20
CA PHE A 15 -23.14 2.74 3.61
C PHE A 15 -22.78 1.39 4.23
N LEU A 16 -21.52 1.14 4.61
CA LEU A 16 -21.11 -0.08 5.32
C LEU A 16 -21.71 -0.12 6.73
N ILE A 17 -21.80 1.02 7.41
CA ILE A 17 -22.46 1.12 8.72
C ILE A 17 -23.94 0.72 8.59
N ARG A 18 -24.63 1.20 7.55
CA ARG A 18 -26.04 0.88 7.30
C ARG A 18 -26.28 -0.59 6.90
N LEU A 19 -25.27 -1.25 6.35
CA LEU A 19 -25.29 -2.68 5.99
C LEU A 19 -25.06 -3.61 7.19
N ALA A 20 -24.63 -3.07 8.34
CA ALA A 20 -24.38 -3.87 9.53
C ALA A 20 -25.67 -4.57 10.01
N ALA A 21 -25.56 -5.85 10.39
CA ALA A 21 -26.70 -6.63 10.83
C ALA A 21 -27.35 -6.00 12.09
N PRO A 22 -28.70 -5.95 12.17
CA PRO A 22 -29.37 -5.49 13.39
C PRO A 22 -28.93 -6.29 14.62
N GLY A 23 -28.43 -5.60 15.64
CA GLY A 23 -27.90 -6.23 16.86
C GLY A 23 -26.47 -6.78 16.75
N GLY A 24 -25.80 -6.64 15.60
CA GLY A 24 -24.38 -6.93 15.42
C GLY A 24 -23.46 -5.76 15.81
N SER A 25 -22.15 -6.01 15.85
CA SER A 25 -21.15 -4.96 16.01
C SER A 25 -21.03 -4.12 14.74
N LEU A 26 -20.75 -2.83 14.91
CA LEU A 26 -20.40 -1.96 13.78
C LEU A 26 -19.04 -2.34 13.21
N PRO A 27 -18.79 -2.13 11.91
CA PRO A 27 -17.45 -2.26 11.34
C PRO A 27 -16.46 -1.36 12.06
N GLU A 28 -15.26 -1.87 12.33
CA GLU A 28 -14.17 -1.08 12.91
C GLU A 28 -13.46 -0.24 11.84
N ALA A 29 -12.73 0.78 12.27
CA ALA A 29 -11.89 1.56 11.37
C ALA A 29 -10.73 0.72 10.83
N GLY A 30 -10.45 0.86 9.54
CA GLY A 30 -9.31 0.20 8.89
C GLY A 30 -8.00 0.94 9.17
N TYR A 31 -6.91 0.20 9.32
CA TYR A 31 -5.57 0.78 9.42
C TYR A 31 -4.97 1.00 8.04
N LEU A 32 -4.52 2.22 7.79
CA LEU A 32 -3.78 2.59 6.59
C LEU A 32 -2.29 2.70 6.93
N PHE A 33 -1.43 2.22 6.05
CA PHE A 33 0.02 2.31 6.18
C PHE A 33 0.58 3.06 4.98
N CYS A 34 1.43 4.06 5.21
CA CYS A 34 2.02 4.79 4.08
C CYS A 34 2.90 3.86 3.23
N GLU A 35 2.68 3.86 1.91
CA GLU A 35 3.41 3.02 0.95
C GLU A 35 4.69 3.69 0.40
N LEU A 36 4.90 4.97 0.70
CA LEU A 36 6.07 5.73 0.24
C LEU A 36 7.33 5.44 1.07
N ALA A 37 8.49 5.82 0.54
CA ALA A 37 9.76 5.74 1.26
C ALA A 37 9.76 6.68 2.48
N ALA A 38 10.47 6.29 3.54
CA ALA A 38 10.67 7.16 4.69
C ALA A 38 11.36 8.47 4.28
N GLY A 39 10.90 9.58 4.87
CA GLY A 39 11.41 10.92 4.54
C GLY A 39 10.89 11.48 3.21
N HIS A 40 9.83 10.91 2.63
CA HIS A 40 9.13 11.53 1.51
C HIS A 40 8.53 12.88 1.92
N GLU A 41 8.40 13.78 0.95
CA GLU A 41 7.69 15.05 1.12
C GLU A 41 6.19 14.86 0.79
N GLY A 42 5.35 15.79 1.27
CA GLY A 42 3.91 15.80 0.97
C GLY A 42 3.07 14.78 1.77
N ASP A 43 1.85 14.52 1.29
CA ASP A 43 0.90 13.64 1.97
C ASP A 43 1.36 12.18 1.96
N HIS A 44 1.03 11.46 3.03
CA HIS A 44 1.11 10.01 3.07
C HIS A 44 0.06 9.39 2.15
N THR A 45 0.28 8.16 1.68
CA THR A 45 -0.65 7.50 0.76
C THR A 45 -0.69 5.98 0.90
N THR A 46 -1.83 5.38 0.54
CA THR A 46 -1.98 3.94 0.33
C THR A 46 -3.04 3.68 -0.74
N ALA A 47 -2.82 2.70 -1.61
CA ALA A 47 -3.88 2.19 -2.47
C ALA A 47 -4.94 1.45 -1.63
N LEU A 48 -6.22 1.60 -1.97
CA LEU A 48 -7.33 0.91 -1.29
C LEU A 48 -8.07 -0.05 -2.22
N TRP A 49 -8.45 0.43 -3.40
CA TRP A 49 -9.29 -0.30 -4.34
C TRP A 49 -8.75 -0.14 -5.75
N ASP A 50 -8.41 -1.26 -6.37
CA ASP A 50 -7.85 -1.30 -7.72
C ASP A 50 -8.94 -1.24 -8.78
N ASP A 51 -8.64 -0.57 -9.88
CA ASP A 51 -9.36 -0.63 -11.16
C ASP A 51 -8.37 -1.03 -12.25
N ASP A 52 -8.12 -2.34 -12.31
CA ASP A 52 -7.24 -2.98 -13.28
C ASP A 52 -7.57 -2.60 -14.74
N ALA A 53 -8.86 -2.40 -15.05
CA ALA A 53 -9.31 -2.12 -16.40
C ALA A 53 -8.87 -0.74 -16.89
N ASN A 54 -8.76 0.22 -15.96
CA ASN A 54 -8.36 1.60 -16.26
C ASN A 54 -6.91 1.90 -15.82
N HIS A 55 -6.21 0.92 -15.23
CA HIS A 55 -4.89 1.11 -14.63
C HIS A 55 -4.87 2.26 -13.61
N THR A 56 -5.96 2.39 -12.86
CA THR A 56 -6.13 3.36 -11.78
C THR A 56 -6.42 2.63 -10.48
N ALA A 57 -6.30 3.34 -9.37
CA ALA A 57 -6.80 2.87 -8.10
C ALA A 57 -7.40 4.05 -7.33
N VAL A 58 -8.26 3.76 -6.37
CA VAL A 58 -8.62 4.71 -5.33
C VAL A 58 -7.54 4.70 -4.26
N TRP A 59 -6.92 5.86 -4.07
CA TRP A 59 -5.88 6.09 -3.09
C TRP A 59 -6.44 6.87 -1.91
N ALA A 60 -6.09 6.47 -0.70
CA ALA A 60 -6.22 7.33 0.47
C ALA A 60 -4.95 8.16 0.61
N ARG A 61 -5.11 9.47 0.74
CA ARG A 61 -4.03 10.44 0.95
C ARG A 61 -4.29 11.24 2.20
N TRP A 62 -3.29 11.40 3.06
CA TRP A 62 -3.48 12.09 4.33
C TRP A 62 -2.27 12.90 4.80
N SER A 63 -2.58 13.98 5.51
CA SER A 63 -1.65 14.73 6.34
C SER A 63 -2.32 15.03 7.69
N GLY A 64 -1.66 14.63 8.79
CA GLY A 64 -2.32 14.60 10.10
C GLY A 64 -3.48 13.59 10.13
N ASP A 65 -4.62 14.00 10.67
CA ASP A 65 -5.76 13.11 10.93
C ASP A 65 -6.79 13.03 9.78
N LEU A 66 -6.64 13.85 8.72
CA LEU A 66 -7.61 13.90 7.62
C LEU A 66 -7.12 13.08 6.43
N ALA A 67 -7.89 12.05 6.06
CA ALA A 67 -7.70 11.30 4.83
C ALA A 67 -8.69 11.75 3.74
N VAL A 68 -8.17 11.95 2.53
CA VAL A 68 -8.94 12.22 1.31
C VAL A 68 -8.79 11.03 0.37
N LEU A 69 -9.89 10.62 -0.25
CA LEU A 69 -9.90 9.58 -1.27
C LEU A 69 -9.82 10.21 -2.66
N ALA A 70 -8.92 9.73 -3.50
CA ALA A 70 -8.77 10.19 -4.88
C ALA A 70 -8.47 9.01 -5.81
N GLU A 71 -9.14 8.98 -6.95
CA GLU A 71 -8.75 8.07 -8.03
C GLU A 71 -7.51 8.62 -8.73
N LEU A 72 -6.44 7.81 -8.80
CA LEU A 72 -5.19 8.17 -9.46
C LEU A 72 -4.66 6.97 -10.25
N ALA A 73 -4.08 7.25 -11.41
CA ALA A 73 -3.41 6.24 -12.22
C ALA A 73 -2.17 5.70 -11.51
N TYR A 74 -1.84 4.43 -11.77
CA TYR A 74 -0.54 3.87 -11.37
C TYR A 74 0.62 4.56 -12.10
N CYS A 75 1.79 4.51 -11.48
CA CYS A 75 3.03 4.95 -12.06
C CYS A 75 3.42 4.00 -13.19
N GLY A 76 3.49 4.49 -14.42
CA GLY A 76 3.86 3.69 -15.59
C GLY A 76 5.36 3.36 -15.69
N ALA A 77 6.15 3.55 -14.63
CA ALA A 77 7.56 3.22 -14.63
C ALA A 77 7.75 1.72 -14.40
N ILE A 78 8.72 1.13 -15.11
CA ILE A 78 9.13 -0.28 -15.00
C ILE A 78 10.57 -0.31 -14.48
N ASP A 79 10.87 -1.25 -13.57
CA ASP A 79 12.22 -1.42 -13.03
C ASP A 79 13.19 -1.77 -14.18
N PRO A 80 14.23 -0.96 -14.46
CA PRO A 80 15.20 -1.28 -15.50
C PRO A 80 16.01 -2.57 -15.23
N ARG A 81 15.96 -3.11 -14.01
CA ARG A 81 16.64 -4.34 -13.60
C ARG A 81 15.75 -5.59 -13.77
N GLY A 82 14.48 -5.42 -14.13
CA GLY A 82 13.49 -6.50 -14.26
C GLY A 82 12.26 -6.09 -15.06
N GLU A 83 11.13 -6.72 -14.80
CA GLU A 83 9.83 -6.35 -15.42
C GLU A 83 8.82 -5.84 -14.38
N ASP A 84 9.27 -5.56 -13.15
CA ASP A 84 8.40 -5.10 -12.08
C ASP A 84 7.92 -3.66 -12.32
N ALA A 85 6.61 -3.48 -12.37
CA ALA A 85 5.98 -2.15 -12.46
C ALA A 85 5.96 -1.44 -11.11
N CYS A 86 6.01 -0.11 -11.14
CA CYS A 86 5.94 0.70 -9.93
C CYS A 86 4.51 0.71 -9.38
N GLY A 87 4.26 -0.02 -8.28
CA GLY A 87 2.95 -0.08 -7.61
C GLY A 87 2.52 1.19 -6.84
N LEU A 88 3.03 2.37 -7.19
CA LEU A 88 2.66 3.66 -6.59
C LEU A 88 1.88 4.51 -7.60
N PHE A 89 1.16 5.54 -7.17
CA PHE A 89 0.44 6.44 -8.07
C PHE A 89 1.37 7.32 -8.94
N VAL A 90 0.89 7.78 -10.09
CA VAL A 90 1.66 8.66 -10.99
C VAL A 90 2.05 9.98 -10.31
N GLY A 91 3.32 10.37 -10.41
CA GLY A 91 3.84 11.59 -9.79
C GLY A 91 4.06 11.51 -8.28
N HIS A 92 4.19 10.29 -7.73
CA HIS A 92 4.52 10.09 -6.32
C HIS A 92 5.86 10.79 -5.93
N PRO A 93 5.96 11.37 -4.72
CA PRO A 93 7.13 12.16 -4.28
C PRO A 93 8.25 11.30 -3.66
N SER A 94 8.36 10.04 -4.07
CA SER A 94 9.22 9.03 -3.43
C SER A 94 10.11 8.34 -4.47
N ALA A 95 11.05 7.51 -4.00
CA ALA A 95 11.63 6.47 -4.84
C ALA A 95 10.52 5.54 -5.36
N HIS A 96 10.76 4.90 -6.50
CA HIS A 96 9.84 3.91 -7.06
C HIS A 96 9.69 2.69 -6.14
N GLY A 97 8.55 1.99 -6.24
CA GLY A 97 8.16 0.92 -5.31
C GLY A 97 9.21 -0.18 -5.14
N TRP A 98 9.92 -0.55 -6.22
CA TRP A 98 10.99 -1.57 -6.17
C TRP A 98 12.21 -1.16 -5.33
N ASP A 99 12.44 0.13 -5.12
CA ASP A 99 13.51 0.63 -4.26
C ASP A 99 13.05 0.85 -2.80
N ILE A 100 11.79 0.55 -2.47
CA ILE A 100 11.21 0.66 -1.12
C ILE A 100 11.11 -0.71 -0.48
N VAL A 101 11.66 -0.85 0.72
CA VAL A 101 11.64 -2.06 1.54
C VAL A 101 10.77 -1.82 2.75
N ASP A 102 9.71 -2.60 2.94
CA ASP A 102 9.03 -2.70 4.23
C ASP A 102 9.90 -3.58 5.18
N PRO A 103 10.49 -3.01 6.24
CA PRO A 103 11.33 -3.78 7.16
C PRO A 103 10.57 -4.93 7.84
N THR A 104 9.25 -4.80 8.00
CA THR A 104 8.41 -5.85 8.60
C THR A 104 8.30 -7.04 7.67
N LEU A 105 7.98 -6.81 6.39
CA LEU A 105 7.93 -7.87 5.39
C LEU A 105 9.31 -8.48 5.16
N ALA A 106 10.37 -7.68 5.13
CA ALA A 106 11.74 -8.19 5.03
C ALA A 106 12.12 -9.11 6.20
N ALA A 107 11.70 -8.77 7.42
CA ALA A 107 11.91 -9.62 8.59
C ALA A 107 11.10 -10.93 8.50
N VAL A 108 9.85 -10.86 8.03
CA VAL A 108 9.01 -12.05 7.78
C VAL A 108 9.66 -12.94 6.73
N ASP A 109 10.12 -12.38 5.62
CA ASP A 109 10.83 -13.09 4.55
C ASP A 109 12.09 -13.81 5.10
N ALA A 110 12.86 -13.15 5.97
CA ALA A 110 14.04 -13.74 6.60
C ALA A 110 13.70 -14.95 7.48
N VAL A 111 12.61 -14.88 8.26
CA VAL A 111 12.11 -16.01 9.08
C VAL A 111 11.62 -17.15 8.19
N LEU A 112 10.88 -16.83 7.13
CA LEU A 112 10.37 -17.82 6.19
C LEU A 112 11.51 -18.52 5.44
N ALA A 113 12.58 -17.82 5.07
CA ALA A 113 13.75 -18.43 4.44
C ALA A 113 14.42 -19.48 5.34
N GLN A 114 14.43 -19.26 6.66
CA GLN A 114 15.00 -20.21 7.63
C GLN A 114 14.11 -21.45 7.82
N GLY A 115 12.79 -21.26 7.93
CA GLY A 115 11.84 -22.35 8.23
C GLY A 115 11.25 -23.05 7.01
N ARG A 116 11.22 -22.40 5.85
CA ARG A 116 10.55 -22.81 4.61
C ARG A 116 11.33 -22.34 3.36
N PRO A 117 12.56 -22.84 3.13
CA PRO A 117 13.43 -22.35 2.06
C PRO A 117 12.85 -22.50 0.63
N HIS A 118 11.90 -23.41 0.42
CA HIS A 118 11.20 -23.55 -0.87
C HIS A 118 10.27 -22.38 -1.20
N LEU A 119 9.83 -21.58 -0.22
CA LEU A 119 8.99 -20.40 -0.43
C LEU A 119 9.82 -19.15 -0.79
N ALA A 120 11.12 -19.14 -0.48
CA ALA A 120 11.99 -18.00 -0.75
C ALA A 120 12.35 -17.84 -2.25
N ARG A 121 12.14 -18.88 -3.08
CA ARG A 121 12.67 -18.97 -4.44
C ARG A 121 11.86 -18.22 -5.51
N ARG A 122 10.81 -17.46 -5.17
CA ARG A 122 9.92 -16.84 -6.17
C ARG A 122 10.20 -15.37 -6.54
N ARG A 123 11.33 -14.81 -6.11
CA ARG A 123 11.79 -13.45 -6.48
C ARG A 123 12.94 -13.42 -7.50
N ASP A 124 13.52 -14.57 -7.82
CA ASP A 124 14.57 -14.66 -8.84
C ASP A 124 13.93 -15.22 -10.12
N GLY A 125 13.57 -14.32 -11.03
CA GLY A 125 12.83 -14.63 -12.25
C GLY A 125 13.35 -15.85 -13.04
N VAL A 126 12.39 -16.66 -13.49
CA VAL A 126 12.45 -17.47 -14.71
C VAL A 126 11.18 -17.18 -15.49
#